data_AF-A0A8T4SZI6-F1
#
_entry.id   AF-A0A8T4SZI6-F1
#
_cell.length_a   1.000
_cell.length_b   1.000
_cell.length_c   1.000
_cell.angle_alpha   90.00
_cell.angle_beta   90.00
_cell.angle_gamma   90.00
#
_symmetry.space_group_name_H-M   'P 1'
#
loop_
_entity.id
_entity.type
_entity.pdbx_description
1 polymer ?
#
loop_
_entity_poly.entity_id
_entity_poly.type
_entity_poly.pdbx_seq_one_letter_code
_entity_poly.pdbx_strand_id
1 'polypeptide(L)'
;MMHEVICDKCKKQCQVPFKPTGDKPVYCSDCFRKNENSNRSYGSRDQDRPLRSGMSSEEFNKINAKLDKIIQALEIDSEDEEE
;
A
#
# COMPACT_ATOMS: atom_id res chain seq x y z
N MET A 1 -4.07 -20.81 -6.81
CA MET A 1 -4.77 -21.00 -8.09
C MET A 1 -5.66 -19.78 -8.32
N MET A 2 -5.87 -19.38 -9.57
CA MET A 2 -6.85 -18.33 -9.92
C MET A 2 -8.18 -18.98 -10.28
N HIS A 3 -9.29 -18.31 -9.97
CA HIS A 3 -10.65 -18.75 -10.28
C HIS A 3 -11.35 -17.72 -11.17
N GLU A 4 -11.95 -18.20 -12.26
CA GLU A 4 -12.76 -17.35 -13.16
C GLU A 4 -14.15 -17.12 -12.56
N VAL A 5 -14.56 -15.86 -12.53
CA VAL A 5 -15.82 -15.41 -11.93
C VAL A 5 -16.39 -14.23 -12.71
N ILE A 6 -17.71 -14.07 -12.63
CA ILE A 6 -18.40 -12.91 -13.21
C ILE A 6 -18.62 -11.89 -12.10
N CYS A 7 -18.18 -10.65 -12.32
CA CYS A 7 -18.37 -9.57 -11.37
C CYS A 7 -19.86 -9.29 -11.16
N ASP A 8 -20.33 -9.32 -9.92
CA ASP A 8 -21.75 -9.11 -9.60
C ASP A 8 -22.26 -7.72 -9.95
N LYS A 9 -21.36 -6.72 -9.98
CA LYS A 9 -21.68 -5.31 -10.24
C LYS A 9 -21.69 -4.95 -11.72
N CYS A 10 -20.61 -5.25 -12.45
CA CYS A 10 -20.46 -4.85 -13.86
C CYS A 10 -20.69 -5.99 -14.85
N LYS A 11 -20.93 -7.21 -14.36
CA LYS A 11 -21.18 -8.42 -15.16
C LYS A 11 -20.07 -8.79 -16.15
N LYS A 12 -18.85 -8.27 -15.95
CA LYS A 12 -17.64 -8.66 -16.71
C LYS A 12 -16.97 -9.87 -16.08
N GLN A 13 -16.33 -10.69 -16.91
CA GLN A 13 -15.47 -11.79 -16.44
C GLN A 13 -14.20 -11.24 -15.80
N CYS A 14 -13.75 -11.85 -14.71
CA CYS A 14 -12.51 -11.54 -14.02
C CYS A 14 -11.94 -12.78 -13.30
N GLN A 15 -10.69 -12.68 -12.86
CA GLN A 15 -10.03 -13.75 -12.11
C GLN A 15 -9.77 -13.32 -10.68
N VAL A 16 -10.00 -14.22 -9.73
CA VAL A 16 -9.78 -13.99 -8.30
C VAL A 16 -8.87 -15.07 -7.69
N PRO A 17 -8.02 -14.74 -6.70
CA PRO A 17 -7.09 -15.68 -6.08
C PRO A 17 -7.73 -16.56 -4.99
N PHE A 18 -9.04 -16.47 -4.79
CA PHE A 18 -9.79 -17.18 -3.76
C PHE A 18 -10.95 -17.97 -4.38
N LYS A 19 -11.34 -19.08 -3.75
CA LYS A 19 -12.49 -19.86 -4.19
C LYS A 19 -13.78 -19.14 -3.80
N PRO A 20 -14.64 -18.74 -4.76
CA PRO A 20 -15.93 -18.13 -4.43
C PRO A 20 -16.85 -19.15 -3.75
N THR A 21 -17.46 -18.77 -2.62
CA THR A 21 -18.39 -19.65 -1.87
C THR A 21 -19.87 -19.44 -2.24
N GLY A 22 -20.19 -18.36 -2.96
CA GLY A 22 -21.57 -18.02 -3.35
C GLY A 22 -22.35 -17.24 -2.29
N ASP A 23 -21.89 -17.22 -1.03
CA ASP A 23 -22.57 -16.48 0.07
C ASP A 23 -22.37 -14.96 -0.02
N LYS A 24 -21.30 -14.53 -0.69
CA LYS A 24 -20.90 -13.12 -0.82
C LYS A 24 -20.70 -12.76 -2.29
N PRO A 25 -21.06 -11.54 -2.70
CA PRO A 25 -20.86 -11.08 -4.06
C PRO A 25 -19.37 -10.97 -4.37
N VAL A 26 -19.01 -11.33 -5.60
CA VAL A 26 -17.64 -11.25 -6.10
C VAL A 26 -17.53 -10.05 -7.03
N TYR A 27 -16.50 -9.22 -6.81
CA TYR A 27 -16.29 -8.00 -7.58
C TYR A 27 -14.93 -8.03 -8.29
N CYS A 28 -14.90 -7.51 -9.52
CA CYS A 28 -13.62 -7.24 -10.19
C CYS A 28 -12.86 -6.11 -9.48
N SER A 29 -11.56 -6.01 -9.73
CA SER A 29 -10.66 -5.03 -9.11
C SER A 29 -11.20 -3.58 -9.17
N ASP A 30 -11.74 -3.17 -10.31
CA ASP A 30 -12.28 -1.82 -10.50
C ASP A 30 -13.54 -1.58 -9.68
N CYS A 31 -14.43 -2.58 -9.65
CA CYS A 31 -15.69 -2.51 -8.90
C CYS A 31 -15.45 -2.54 -7.40
N PHE A 32 -14.47 -3.34 -6.95
CA PHE A 32 -14.04 -3.43 -5.57
C PHE A 32 -13.51 -2.08 -5.07
N ARG A 33 -12.52 -1.49 -5.79
CA ARG A 33 -11.97 -0.15 -5.50
C ARG A 33 -13.04 0.95 -5.48
N LYS A 34 -14.00 0.91 -6.41
CA LYS A 34 -15.11 1.87 -6.45
C LYS A 34 -16.10 1.68 -5.29
N ASN A 35 -16.27 0.45 -4.80
CA ASN A 35 -17.15 0.15 -3.67
C ASN A 35 -16.51 0.56 -2.33
N GLU A 36 -15.18 0.51 -2.21
CA GLU A 36 -14.45 1.00 -1.02
C GLU A 36 -14.69 2.49 -0.74
N ASN A 37 -14.92 3.30 -1.79
CA ASN A 37 -15.23 4.72 -1.64
C ASN A 37 -16.66 5.02 -1.19
N SER A 38 -17.57 4.04 -1.24
CA SER A 38 -19.01 4.25 -0.97
C SER A 38 -19.53 3.47 0.24
N ASN A 39 -18.78 2.49 0.76
CA ASN A 39 -19.21 1.62 1.86
C ASN A 39 -18.18 1.51 2.99
N ARG A 40 -17.65 2.63 3.49
CA ARG A 40 -16.90 2.66 4.77
C ARG A 40 -17.77 2.34 6.02
N SER A 41 -18.93 1.69 5.85
CA SER A 41 -19.92 1.47 6.91
C SER A 41 -20.00 0.01 7.41
N TYR A 42 -19.17 -0.92 6.93
CA TYR A 42 -19.10 -2.27 7.49
C TYR A 42 -17.74 -2.48 8.17
N GLY A 43 -17.68 -2.16 9.46
CA GLY A 43 -16.51 -2.40 10.32
C GLY A 43 -15.94 -1.15 10.98
N SER A 44 -16.76 -0.44 11.75
CA SER A 44 -16.27 0.58 12.68
C SER A 44 -15.60 -0.11 13.89
N ARG A 45 -14.33 -0.51 13.75
CA ARG A 45 -13.45 -0.92 14.86
C ARG A 45 -12.00 -0.47 14.63
N ASP A 46 -11.81 0.65 13.97
CA ASP A 46 -10.48 1.24 13.73
C ASP A 46 -10.45 2.74 14.06
N GLN A 47 -11.27 3.16 15.03
CA GLN A 47 -11.26 4.55 15.54
C GLN A 47 -10.10 4.82 16.52
N ASP A 48 -9.34 3.78 16.91
CA ASP A 48 -8.20 3.84 17.85
C ASP A 48 -6.87 3.42 17.23
N ARG A 49 -6.72 3.48 15.90
CA ARG A 49 -5.38 3.45 15.31
C ARG A 49 -4.88 4.88 15.24
N PRO A 50 -3.94 5.30 16.11
CA PRO A 50 -3.27 6.57 15.90
C PRO A 50 -2.66 6.50 14.51
N LEU A 51 -3.06 7.45 13.66
CA LEU A 51 -2.36 7.77 12.44
C LEU A 51 -0.89 7.83 12.85
N ARG A 52 -0.11 6.84 12.43
CA ARG A 52 1.33 6.84 12.62
C ARG A 52 1.81 7.99 11.76
N SER A 53 1.75 9.18 12.36
CA SER A 53 2.15 10.43 11.77
C SER A 53 3.54 10.15 11.27
N GLY A 54 3.67 10.07 9.95
CA GLY A 54 4.97 9.95 9.33
C GLY A 54 5.82 11.04 9.94
N MET A 55 6.95 10.62 10.50
CA MET A 55 8.04 11.45 10.99
C MET A 55 8.09 12.74 10.18
N SER A 56 8.03 13.91 10.84
CA SER A 56 8.01 15.19 10.14
C SER A 56 9.16 15.19 9.13
N SER A 57 8.87 15.55 7.88
CA SER A 57 9.89 15.63 6.82
C SER A 57 11.09 16.46 7.28
N GLU A 58 10.85 17.45 8.14
CA GLU A 58 11.87 18.25 8.81
C GLU A 58 12.84 17.43 9.68
N GLU A 59 12.35 16.43 10.42
CA GLU A 59 13.21 15.57 11.24
C GLU A 59 14.02 14.59 10.38
N PHE A 60 13.42 14.05 9.31
CA PHE A 60 14.13 13.22 8.33
C PHE A 60 15.24 14.01 7.61
N ASN A 61 14.95 15.24 7.20
CA ASN A 61 15.93 16.12 6.57
C ASN A 61 17.09 16.48 7.50
N LYS A 62 16.83 16.64 8.81
CA LYS A 62 17.89 16.84 9.81
C LYS A 62 18.78 15.62 9.97
N ILE A 63 18.22 14.41 9.84
CA ILE A 63 18.98 13.17 9.88
C ILE A 63 19.85 13.08 8.62
N ASN A 64 19.30 13.30 7.43
CA ASN A 64 20.08 13.27 6.18
C ASN A 64 21.23 14.28 6.19
N ALA A 65 20.98 15.51 6.62
CA ALA A 65 22.04 16.52 6.73
C ALA A 65 23.16 16.16 7.73
N LYS A 66 22.87 15.32 8.73
CA LYS A 66 23.90 14.79 9.64
C LYS A 66 24.67 13.64 9.00
N LEU A 67 23.99 12.79 8.23
CA LEU A 67 24.63 11.71 7.49
C LEU A 67 25.63 12.26 6.46
N ASP A 68 25.26 13.30 5.73
CA ASP A 68 26.16 13.95 4.76
C ASP A 68 27.45 14.47 5.41
N LYS A 69 27.33 15.04 6.62
CA LYS A 69 28.50 15.50 7.39
C LYS A 69 29.39 14.36 7.85
N ILE A 70 28.82 13.21 8.20
CA ILE A 70 29.59 12.03 8.61
C ILE A 70 30.29 11.45 7.39
N ILE A 71 29.60 11.34 6.25
CA ILE A 71 30.18 10.88 4.98
C ILE A 71 31.36 11.77 4.58
N GLN A 72 31.17 13.10 4.64
CA GLN A 72 32.22 14.07 4.36
C GLN A 72 33.40 13.97 5.35
N ALA A 73 33.13 13.74 6.64
CA ALA A 73 34.16 13.66 7.68
C ALA A 73 34.95 12.34 7.65
N LEU A 74 34.35 11.28 7.11
CA LEU A 74 34.99 9.97 6.96
C LEU A 74 35.66 9.79 5.59
N GLU A 75 35.63 10.82 4.72
CA GLU A 75 36.15 10.75 3.34
C GLU A 75 35.66 9.50 2.61
N ILE A 76 34.41 9.11 2.87
CA ILE A 76 33.78 7.99 2.17
C ILE A 76 33.31 8.57 0.84
N ASP A 77 34.22 8.58 -0.13
CA ASP A 77 33.85 8.76 -1.53
C ASP A 77 33.05 7.52 -1.94
N SER A 78 31.84 7.71 -2.45
CA SER A 78 31.07 6.63 -3.09
C SER A 78 31.66 6.23 -4.45
N GLU A 79 32.98 6.33 -4.61
CA GLU A 79 33.75 5.96 -5.81
C GLU A 79 34.40 4.59 -5.63
N ASP A 80 33.67 3.61 -5.10
CA ASP A 80 33.95 2.20 -5.41
C ASP A 80 33.22 1.84 -6.72
N GLU A 81 33.60 2.48 -7.82
CA GLU A 81 33.56 1.84 -9.13
C GLU A 81 35.00 1.49 -9.55
N GLU A 82 35.17 0.23 -9.96
CA GLU A 82 36.29 -0.39 -10.70
C GLU A 82 37.39 -1.12 -9.90
N GLU A 83 37.19 -2.44 -9.69
CA GLU A 83 37.86 -3.50 -10.49
C GLU A 83 37.01 -4.78 -10.58
#